data_AF-A0A7V3MJJ1-F1
#
_entry.id   AF-A0A7V3MJJ1-F1
#
_cell.length_a   1.000
_cell.length_b   1.000
_cell.length_c   1.000
_cell.angle_alpha   90.00
_cell.angle_beta   90.00
_cell.angle_gamma   90.00
#
_symmetry.space_group_name_H-M   'P 1'
#
loop_
_entity.id
_entity.type
_entity.pdbx_description
1 polymer ?
#
loop_
_entity_poly.entity_id
_entity_poly.type
_entity_poly.pdbx_seq_one_letter_code
_entity_poly.pdbx_strand_id
1 'polypeptide(L)'
;WLHTQYVEQRRSIQDIAEEREMSSATVARWLADHNIPIRPSGGVSHTRSPQERRIIDGAPLLRPAMTAGGGWERLTRFADSAHYPTLSAAAADLGFSPSRLVIQIKQLESDFDQPLIIRAERGRPMQITDFGAQVIRTVHKARLREPNRL
;
A
#
# COMPACT_ATOMS: atom_id res chain seq x y z
N TRP A 1 18.93 16.39 7.25
CA TRP A 1 18.54 15.27 6.35
C TRP A 1 17.33 14.50 6.87
N LEU A 2 17.35 13.88 8.05
CA LEU A 2 16.19 13.12 8.58
C LEU A 2 14.92 13.97 8.69
N HIS A 3 15.05 15.24 9.12
CA HIS A 3 13.98 16.23 9.08
C HIS A 3 13.38 16.40 7.67
N THR A 4 14.21 16.63 6.66
CA THR A 4 13.78 16.75 5.26
C THR A 4 13.02 15.50 4.80
N GLN A 5 13.52 14.31 5.10
CA GLN A 5 12.87 13.05 4.70
C GLN A 5 11.52 12.83 5.41
N TYR A 6 11.48 13.08 6.73
CA TYR A 6 10.31 12.77 7.56
C TYR A 6 9.25 13.88 7.57
N VAL A 7 9.68 15.14 7.62
CA VAL A 7 8.82 16.32 7.77
C VAL A 7 8.47 16.93 6.41
N GLU A 8 9.47 17.25 5.59
CA GLU A 8 9.25 17.94 4.29
C GLU A 8 8.72 16.96 3.23
N GLN A 9 9.36 15.80 3.08
CA GLN A 9 8.97 14.75 2.13
C GLN A 9 7.90 13.80 2.69
N ARG A 10 7.52 13.95 3.97
CA ARG A 10 6.46 13.19 4.65
C ARG A 10 6.62 11.66 4.56
N ARG A 11 7.84 11.15 4.48
CA ARG A 11 8.11 9.70 4.38
C ARG A 11 7.84 9.00 5.71
N SER A 12 7.45 7.72 5.64
CA SER A 12 7.22 6.93 6.86
C SER A 12 8.54 6.52 7.52
N ILE A 13 8.51 6.24 8.82
CA ILE A 13 9.67 5.73 9.57
C ILE A 13 10.21 4.46 8.91
N GLN A 14 9.32 3.59 8.42
CA GLN A 14 9.69 2.33 7.77
C GLN A 14 10.38 2.58 6.42
N ASP A 15 9.90 3.52 5.60
CA ASP A 15 10.54 3.85 4.32
C ASP A 15 11.96 4.39 4.51
N ILE A 16 12.15 5.23 5.53
CA ILE A 16 13.46 5.80 5.86
C ILE A 16 14.39 4.71 6.41
N ALA A 17 13.84 3.79 7.21
CA ALA A 17 14.57 2.67 7.78
C ALA A 17 15.08 1.73 6.68
N GLU A 18 14.23 1.35 5.74
CA GLU A 18 14.59 0.46 4.63
C GLU A 18 15.65 1.08 3.69
N GLU A 19 15.54 2.36 3.36
CA GLU A 19 16.55 3.04 2.53
C GLU A 19 17.91 3.15 3.23
N ARG A 20 17.90 3.32 4.55
CA ARG A 20 19.12 3.47 5.34
C ARG A 20 19.66 2.14 5.87
N GLU A 21 19.05 1.01 5.49
CA GLU A 21 19.35 -0.32 6.03
C GLU A 21 19.35 -0.33 7.57
N MET A 22 18.46 0.47 8.15
CA MET A 22 18.26 0.62 9.58
C MET A 22 16.97 -0.04 10.03
N SER A 23 16.84 -0.32 11.32
CA SER A 23 15.55 -0.72 11.87
C SER A 23 14.62 0.49 12.01
N SER A 24 13.31 0.29 11.86
CA SER A 24 12.31 1.33 12.13
C SER A 24 12.41 1.88 13.56
N ALA A 25 12.83 1.05 14.51
CA ALA A 25 13.08 1.47 15.90
C ALA A 25 14.29 2.42 15.99
N THR A 26 15.35 2.16 15.22
CA THR A 26 16.53 3.05 15.13
C THR A 26 16.15 4.41 14.59
N VAL A 27 15.35 4.45 13.52
CA VAL A 27 14.87 5.71 12.93
C VAL A 27 13.93 6.46 13.88
N ALA A 28 13.02 5.75 14.55
CA ALA A 28 12.14 6.33 15.57
C ALA A 28 12.94 6.93 16.73
N ARG A 29 14.00 6.23 17.18
CA ARG A 29 14.91 6.74 18.20
C ARG A 29 15.61 8.01 17.73
N TRP A 30 16.11 8.05 16.50
CA TRP A 30 16.74 9.28 15.96
C TRP A 30 15.76 10.44 15.85
N LEU A 31 14.49 10.19 15.50
CA LEU A 31 13.46 11.24 15.51
C LEU A 31 13.27 11.80 16.93
N ALA A 32 13.21 10.93 17.94
CA ALA A 32 13.12 11.34 19.34
C ALA A 32 14.37 12.12 19.81
N ASP A 33 15.58 11.61 19.51
CA ASP A 33 16.85 12.25 19.88
C ASP A 33 16.98 13.66 19.23
N HIS A 34 16.41 13.85 18.04
CA HIS A 34 16.38 15.14 17.34
C HIS A 34 15.13 15.99 17.63
N ASN A 35 14.32 15.63 18.63
CA ASN A 35 13.07 16.33 18.99
C ASN A 35 12.08 16.51 17.83
N ILE A 36 12.10 15.59 16.86
CA ILE A 36 11.12 15.55 15.77
C ILE A 36 9.95 14.72 16.28
N PRO A 37 8.75 15.31 16.47
CA PRO A 37 7.62 14.59 17.01
C PRO A 37 7.25 13.45 16.07
N ILE A 38 7.29 12.23 16.60
CA ILE A 38 6.82 11.05 15.87
C ILE A 38 5.33 11.26 15.66
N ARG A 39 4.94 11.44 14.39
CA ARG A 39 3.55 11.42 13.99
C ARG A 39 2.97 10.11 14.53
N PRO A 40 1.86 10.14 15.30
CA PRO A 40 1.19 8.92 15.68
C PRO A 40 1.03 8.11 14.39
N SER A 41 1.56 6.88 14.38
CA SER A 41 1.36 5.96 13.26
C SER A 41 -0.12 6.06 12.95
N GLY A 42 -0.46 6.55 11.76
CA GLY A 42 -1.83 6.96 11.43
C GLY A 42 -2.75 5.86 11.91
N GLY A 43 -3.36 6.10 13.06
CA GLY A 43 -3.88 5.03 13.89
C GLY A 43 -4.92 4.37 13.02
N VAL A 44 -4.65 3.12 12.67
CA VAL A 44 -5.54 2.24 11.95
C VAL A 44 -6.94 2.60 12.43
N SER A 45 -7.75 3.17 11.54
CA SER A 45 -9.19 3.16 11.77
C SER A 45 -9.54 1.67 11.73
N HIS A 46 -9.48 1.03 12.89
CA HIS A 46 -9.89 -0.36 13.10
C HIS A 46 -11.39 -0.48 12.86
N THR A 47 -12.10 0.65 12.89
CA THR A 47 -13.47 0.78 12.46
C THR A 47 -13.51 0.67 10.95
N ARG A 48 -13.87 -0.52 10.46
CA ARG A 48 -14.32 -0.71 9.08
C ARG A 48 -15.36 0.36 8.78
N SER A 49 -15.08 1.17 7.78
CA SER A 49 -16.06 2.12 7.26
C SER A 49 -17.31 1.34 6.80
N PRO A 50 -18.51 1.95 6.86
CA PRO A 50 -19.71 1.35 6.27
C PRO A 50 -19.52 0.99 4.79
N GLN A 51 -18.64 1.70 4.09
CA GLN A 51 -18.23 1.43 2.72
C GLN A 51 -17.49 0.09 2.60
N GLU A 52 -16.46 -0.15 3.42
CA GLU A 52 -15.69 -1.39 3.41
C GLU A 52 -16.58 -2.62 3.67
N ARG A 53 -17.58 -2.49 4.56
CA ARG A 53 -18.55 -3.56 4.82
C ARG A 53 -19.37 -3.92 3.57
N ARG A 54 -19.89 -2.93 2.85
CA ARG A 54 -20.66 -3.16 1.60
C ARG A 54 -19.81 -3.82 0.50
N ILE A 55 -18.53 -3.43 0.40
CA ILE A 55 -17.60 -4.03 -0.55
C ILE A 55 -17.32 -5.49 -0.18
N ILE A 56 -17.08 -5.79 1.10
CA ILE A 56 -16.91 -7.16 1.63
C ILE A 56 -18.11 -8.05 1.29
N ASP A 57 -19.33 -7.51 1.37
CA ASP A 57 -20.56 -8.24 1.06
C ASP A 57 -20.73 -8.46 -0.46
N GLY A 58 -20.41 -7.46 -1.27
CA GLY A 58 -20.55 -7.51 -2.72
C GLY A 58 -19.38 -8.17 -3.49
N ALA A 59 -18.25 -8.39 -2.83
CA ALA A 59 -17.02 -8.91 -3.41
C ALA A 59 -16.27 -9.84 -2.42
N PRO A 60 -16.73 -11.10 -2.27
CA PRO A 60 -16.15 -12.03 -1.30
C PRO A 60 -14.66 -12.32 -1.54
N LEU A 61 -14.19 -12.18 -2.79
CA LEU A 61 -12.78 -12.31 -3.16
C LEU A 61 -11.85 -11.37 -2.40
N LEU A 62 -12.31 -10.16 -2.05
CA LEU A 62 -11.47 -9.14 -1.41
C LEU A 62 -11.41 -9.28 0.11
N ARG A 63 -12.25 -10.15 0.69
CA ARG A 63 -12.39 -10.29 2.15
C ARG A 63 -11.07 -10.51 2.89
N PRO A 64 -10.15 -11.39 2.42
CA PRO A 64 -8.91 -11.67 3.15
C PRO A 64 -8.07 -10.40 3.37
N ALA A 65 -7.90 -9.58 2.34
CA ALA A 65 -7.16 -8.30 2.40
C ALA A 65 -7.89 -7.16 3.13
N MET A 66 -9.19 -7.32 3.41
CA MET A 66 -10.03 -6.32 4.10
C MET A 66 -10.24 -6.63 5.59
N THR A 67 -9.57 -7.66 6.10
CA THR A 67 -9.63 -8.03 7.52
C THR A 67 -8.97 -6.96 8.41
N ALA A 68 -7.84 -6.41 7.97
CA ALA A 68 -7.12 -5.31 8.62
C ALA A 68 -7.54 -3.92 8.08
N GLY A 69 -7.50 -2.91 8.96
CA GLY A 69 -7.90 -1.53 8.62
C GLY A 69 -7.13 -0.96 7.42
N GLY A 70 -7.82 -0.20 6.56
CA GLY A 70 -7.22 0.37 5.34
C GLY A 70 -6.97 -0.66 4.22
N GLY A 71 -7.60 -1.83 4.28
CA GLY A 71 -7.53 -2.86 3.23
C GLY A 71 -8.01 -2.35 1.87
N TRP A 72 -9.11 -1.59 1.84
CA TRP A 72 -9.63 -1.03 0.59
C TRP A 72 -8.66 -0.07 -0.10
N GLU A 73 -7.99 0.77 0.68
CA GLU A 73 -7.03 1.74 0.15
C GLU A 73 -5.77 1.07 -0.39
N ARG A 74 -5.34 -0.05 0.23
CA ARG A 74 -4.24 -0.89 -0.29
C ARG A 74 -4.63 -1.58 -1.60
N LEU A 75 -5.83 -2.15 -1.67
CA LEU A 75 -6.36 -2.77 -2.90
C LEU A 75 -6.51 -1.76 -4.04
N THR A 76 -6.96 -0.55 -3.70
CA THR A 76 -7.06 0.58 -4.62
C THR A 76 -5.69 0.96 -5.18
N ARG A 77 -4.68 1.14 -4.33
CA ARG A 77 -3.30 1.45 -4.76
C ARG A 77 -2.70 0.33 -5.61
N PHE A 78 -2.96 -0.93 -5.28
CA PHE A 78 -2.54 -2.06 -6.10
C PHE A 78 -3.14 -1.97 -7.51
N ALA A 79 -4.45 -1.74 -7.62
CA ALA A 79 -5.11 -1.58 -8.91
C ALA A 79 -4.55 -0.40 -9.72
N ASP A 80 -4.30 0.74 -9.08
CA ASP A 80 -3.72 1.90 -9.76
C ASP A 80 -2.28 1.63 -10.21
N SER A 81 -1.51 0.85 -9.45
CA SER A 81 -0.12 0.46 -9.79
C SER A 81 -0.01 -0.56 -10.92
N ALA A 82 -1.09 -1.26 -11.28
CA ALA A 82 -1.04 -2.41 -12.19
C ALA A 82 -0.69 -2.05 -13.64
N HIS A 83 -0.83 -0.78 -14.02
CA HIS A 83 -0.54 -0.30 -15.38
C HIS A 83 0.92 0.08 -15.61
N TYR A 84 1.74 0.08 -14.56
CA TYR A 84 3.14 0.49 -14.65
C TYR A 84 4.05 -0.71 -14.93
N PRO A 85 5.19 -0.49 -15.61
CA PRO A 85 6.14 -1.56 -15.90
C PRO A 85 6.91 -2.03 -14.66
N THR A 86 6.96 -1.23 -13.60
CA THR A 86 7.60 -1.59 -12.32
C THR A 86 6.89 -0.90 -11.15
N LEU A 87 6.97 -1.49 -9.96
CA LEU A 87 6.49 -0.86 -8.73
C LEU A 87 7.23 0.45 -8.41
N SER A 88 8.51 0.57 -8.77
CA SER A 88 9.26 1.81 -8.59
C SER A 88 8.73 2.94 -9.49
N ALA A 89 8.40 2.63 -10.74
CA ALA A 89 7.77 3.58 -11.65
C ALA A 89 6.36 3.98 -11.17
N ALA A 90 5.57 3.01 -10.72
CA ALA A 90 4.26 3.26 -10.13
C ALA A 90 4.37 4.18 -8.90
N ALA A 91 5.29 3.88 -8.00
CA ALA A 91 5.46 4.65 -6.77
C ALA A 91 5.91 6.10 -7.08
N ALA A 92 6.84 6.29 -8.01
CA ALA A 92 7.28 7.62 -8.42
C ALA A 92 6.13 8.48 -8.98
N ASP A 93 5.28 7.90 -9.82
CA ASP A 93 4.16 8.61 -10.44
C ASP A 93 2.99 8.85 -9.46
N LEU A 94 2.69 7.86 -8.62
CA LEU A 94 1.63 7.94 -7.60
C LEU A 94 2.05 8.72 -6.34
N GLY A 95 3.28 9.26 -6.29
CA GLY A 95 3.78 10.06 -5.17
C GLY A 95 4.05 9.26 -3.88
N PHE A 96 4.36 7.97 -4.01
CA PHE A 96 4.71 7.08 -2.90
C PHE A 96 6.19 6.69 -2.92
N SER A 97 6.69 6.26 -1.75
CA SER A 97 7.98 5.55 -1.68
C SER A 97 7.87 4.18 -2.37
N PRO A 98 8.84 3.78 -3.22
CA PRO A 98 8.86 2.44 -3.81
C PRO A 98 8.78 1.31 -2.78
N SER A 99 9.46 1.47 -1.65
CA SER A 99 9.50 0.48 -0.57
C SER A 99 8.12 0.25 0.03
N ARG A 100 7.38 1.34 0.34
CA ARG A 100 5.98 1.28 0.80
C ARG A 100 5.10 0.48 -0.14
N LEU A 101 5.20 0.71 -1.45
CA LEU A 101 4.37 -0.01 -2.41
C LEU A 101 4.73 -1.51 -2.41
N VAL A 102 6.02 -1.86 -2.37
CA VAL A 102 6.48 -3.25 -2.27
C VAL A 102 5.96 -3.94 -1.00
N ILE A 103 6.06 -3.29 0.17
CA ILE A 103 5.53 -3.83 1.44
C ILE A 103 4.03 -4.06 1.34
N GLN A 104 3.29 -3.09 0.81
CA GLN A 104 1.84 -3.19 0.68
C GLN A 104 1.41 -4.34 -0.24
N ILE A 105 2.13 -4.57 -1.34
CA ILE A 105 1.89 -5.71 -2.22
C ILE A 105 2.17 -7.02 -1.51
N LYS A 106 3.32 -7.16 -0.83
CA LYS A 106 3.65 -8.36 -0.05
C LYS A 106 2.60 -8.66 1.02
N GLN A 107 2.08 -7.63 1.67
CA GLN A 107 1.02 -7.82 2.66
C GLN A 107 -0.27 -8.31 2.02
N LEU A 108 -0.66 -7.76 0.86
CA LEU A 108 -1.83 -8.25 0.13
C LEU A 108 -1.64 -9.70 -0.32
N GLU A 109 -0.46 -10.06 -0.84
CA GLU A 109 -0.13 -11.43 -1.23
C GLU A 109 -0.21 -12.39 -0.04
N SER A 110 0.27 -11.96 1.13
CA SER A 110 0.13 -12.72 2.38
C SER A 110 -1.31 -12.82 2.86
N ASP A 111 -2.10 -11.74 2.72
CA ASP A 111 -3.51 -11.74 3.11
C ASP A 111 -4.33 -12.69 2.22
N PHE A 112 -3.95 -12.84 0.94
CA PHE A 112 -4.58 -13.74 -0.02
C PHE A 112 -3.97 -15.15 -0.09
N ASP A 113 -2.81 -15.36 0.52
CA ASP A 113 -1.97 -16.55 0.35
C ASP A 113 -1.66 -16.87 -1.13
N GLN A 114 -1.57 -15.83 -1.97
CA GLN A 114 -1.37 -15.96 -3.42
C GLN A 114 -0.60 -14.76 -4.00
N PRO A 115 0.28 -15.00 -5.00
CA PRO A 115 1.00 -13.92 -5.66
C PRO A 115 0.05 -13.07 -6.52
N LEU A 116 0.16 -11.75 -6.41
CA LEU A 116 -0.60 -10.78 -7.19
C LEU A 116 0.19 -10.28 -8.40
N ILE A 117 1.53 -10.27 -8.28
CA ILE A 117 2.42 -9.83 -9.34
C ILE A 117 3.57 -10.83 -9.56
N ILE A 118 4.02 -10.92 -10.79
CA ILE A 118 5.30 -11.50 -11.17
C ILE A 118 6.31 -10.35 -11.18
N ARG A 119 7.39 -10.51 -10.40
CA ARG A 119 8.39 -9.46 -10.23
C ARG A 119 9.06 -9.09 -11.55
N ALA A 120 9.37 -7.81 -11.70
CA ALA A 120 10.21 -7.34 -12.80
C ALA A 120 11.62 -7.93 -12.66
N GLU A 121 12.18 -8.42 -13.77
CA GLU A 121 13.57 -8.84 -13.88
C GLU A 121 14.34 -7.82 -14.74
N ARG A 122 15.67 -7.93 -14.79
CA ARG A 122 16.48 -7.04 -15.64
C ARG A 122 16.04 -7.17 -17.10
N GLY A 123 15.43 -6.11 -17.64
CA GLY A 123 14.91 -6.07 -19.01
C GLY A 123 13.52 -6.69 -19.21
N ARG A 124 12.82 -7.11 -18.13
CA ARG A 124 11.45 -7.63 -18.20
C ARG A 124 10.53 -6.82 -17.27
N PRO A 125 9.45 -6.20 -17.78
CA PRO A 125 8.50 -5.49 -16.93
C PRO A 125 7.79 -6.45 -15.97
N MET A 126 7.28 -5.91 -14.87
CA MET A 126 6.41 -6.68 -13.97
C MET A 126 5.17 -7.15 -14.72
N GLN A 127 4.65 -8.31 -14.34
CA GLN A 127 3.40 -8.83 -14.89
C GLN A 127 2.39 -9.03 -13.76
N ILE A 128 1.12 -8.90 -14.10
CA ILE A 128 0.02 -9.20 -13.18
C ILE A 128 -0.32 -10.68 -13.32
N THR A 129 -0.48 -11.40 -12.20
CA THR A 129 -0.92 -12.81 -12.23
C THR A 129 -2.39 -12.91 -12.62
N ASP A 130 -2.87 -14.10 -13.00
CA ASP A 130 -4.30 -14.30 -13.27
C ASP A 130 -5.17 -13.93 -12.07
N PHE A 131 -4.70 -14.28 -10.87
CA PHE A 131 -5.34 -13.91 -9.61
C PHE A 131 -5.28 -12.39 -9.36
N GLY A 132 -4.12 -11.76 -9.57
CA GLY A 132 -3.96 -10.30 -9.49
C GLY A 132 -4.92 -9.57 -10.42
N ALA A 133 -5.08 -10.06 -11.65
CA ALA A 133 -6.03 -9.49 -12.62
C ALA A 133 -7.48 -9.67 -12.15
N GLN A 134 -7.82 -10.79 -11.51
CA GLN A 134 -9.14 -11.00 -10.92
C GLN A 134 -9.42 -10.04 -9.76
N VAL A 135 -8.42 -9.79 -8.90
CA VAL A 135 -8.50 -8.80 -7.82
C VAL A 135 -8.72 -7.40 -8.41
N ILE A 136 -7.94 -6.98 -9.40
CA ILE A 136 -8.07 -5.68 -10.06
C ILE A 136 -9.46 -5.49 -10.68
N ARG A 137 -9.95 -6.47 -11.44
CA ARG A 137 -11.31 -6.43 -12.00
C ARG A 137 -12.38 -6.27 -10.91
N THR A 138 -12.20 -6.96 -9.79
CA THR A 138 -13.12 -6.91 -8.66
C THR A 138 -13.09 -5.55 -7.98
N VAL A 139 -11.89 -4.95 -7.80
CA VAL A 139 -11.72 -3.59 -7.27
C VAL A 139 -12.38 -2.56 -8.19
N HIS A 140 -12.15 -2.62 -9.51
CA HIS A 140 -12.80 -1.71 -10.44
C HIS A 140 -14.33 -1.84 -10.42
N LYS A 141 -14.86 -3.07 -10.38
CA LYS A 141 -16.30 -3.30 -10.26
C LYS A 141 -16.87 -2.76 -8.95
N ALA A 142 -16.13 -2.89 -7.85
CA ALA A 142 -16.51 -2.35 -6.56
C ALA A 142 -16.51 -0.80 -6.57
N ARG A 143 -15.51 -0.15 -7.19
CA ARG A 143 -15.48 1.31 -7.41
C ARG A 143 -16.67 1.80 -8.25
N LEU A 144 -17.01 1.10 -9.33
CA LEU A 144 -18.12 1.49 -10.23
C LEU A 144 -19.51 1.33 -9.60
N ARG A 145 -19.63 0.46 -8.58
CA ARG A 145 -20.85 0.33 -7.77
C ARG A 145 -21.02 1.45 -6.75
N GLU A 146 -20.11 2.41 -6.74
CA GLU A 146 -20.22 3.65 -5.97
C GLU A 146 -20.79 4.74 -6.90
N PRO A 147 -22.12 4.96 -6.94
CA PRO A 147 -22.63 6.20 -7.49
C PRO A 147 -22.16 7.33 -6.56
N ASN A 148 -21.23 8.12 -7.10
CA ASN A 148 -20.87 9.49 -6.76
C ASN A 148 -21.44 10.04 -5.44
N ARG A 149 -20.57 10.31 -4.46
CA ARG A 149 -20.81 11.37 -3.48
C ARG A 149 -20.84 12.69 -4.24
N LEU A 150 -22.04 13.20 -4.51
CA LEU A 150 -22.29 14.64 -4.60
C LEU A 150 -22.51 15.18 -3.17
#